data_AF-I3TFY6-F1
#
_entry.id   AF-I3TFY6-F1
#
_cell.length_a   1.000
_cell.length_b   1.000
_cell.length_c   1.000
_cell.angle_alpha   90.00
_cell.angle_beta   90.00
_cell.angle_gamma   90.00
#
_symmetry.space_group_name_H-M   'P 1'
#
loop_
_entity.id
_entity.type
_entity.pdbx_description
1 polymer ?
#
loop_
_entity_poly.entity_id
_entity_poly.type
_entity_poly.pdbx_seq_one_letter_code
_entity_poly.pdbx_strand_id
1 'polypeptide(L)'
;MGESSPVATEKERYRKIHYVTGFLTLFYGVYMVLALVLPLYRVYGVLDGLVAFSYYRVTYYGTPITVDELDRTSYMAAPLVLFTVYMVFSGANLLLALLEGEDYTTQLRLCFTGGLVGAVSSAVFLGLYSYFFTRAVASLSFSLDHVTSAGRLILGSSNVQQFPYTSLLLNPLVHLVLALATLLSSTLSTLLHTGYGWPPKPHEAEGPGHIR
;
A
#
# COMPACT_ATOMS: atom_id res chain seq x y z
N MET A 1 -38.89 -1.60 -31.26
CA MET A 1 -38.49 -1.40 -29.84
C MET A 1 -37.77 -2.67 -29.43
N GLY A 2 -36.44 -2.66 -29.52
CA GLY A 2 -35.62 -3.84 -29.25
C GLY A 2 -35.47 -4.05 -27.76
N GLU A 3 -35.92 -5.21 -27.26
CA GLU A 3 -35.59 -5.68 -25.92
C GLU A 3 -34.06 -5.79 -25.81
N SER A 4 -33.46 -4.89 -25.02
CA SER A 4 -32.11 -5.07 -24.53
C SER A 4 -32.10 -6.38 -23.73
N SER A 5 -31.50 -7.42 -24.30
CA SER A 5 -31.34 -8.72 -23.65
C SER A 5 -30.75 -8.53 -22.24
N PRO A 6 -31.32 -9.16 -21.19
CA PRO A 6 -30.82 -9.06 -19.81
C PRO A 6 -29.35 -9.49 -19.65
N VAL A 7 -28.82 -10.22 -20.63
CA VAL A 7 -27.41 -10.68 -20.68
C VAL A 7 -26.44 -9.53 -20.98
N ALA A 8 -26.86 -8.53 -21.77
CA ALA A 8 -26.00 -7.39 -22.13
C ALA A 8 -25.78 -6.45 -20.92
N THR A 9 -26.83 -6.24 -20.12
CA THR A 9 -26.79 -5.44 -18.90
C THR A 9 -25.96 -6.08 -17.78
N GLU A 10 -25.95 -7.41 -17.68
CA GLU A 10 -25.10 -8.14 -16.73
C GLU A 10 -23.61 -8.01 -17.06
N LYS A 11 -23.22 -8.23 -18.32
CA LYS A 11 -21.81 -8.13 -18.76
C LYS A 11 -21.24 -6.72 -18.53
N GLU A 12 -22.05 -5.69 -18.76
CA GLU A 12 -21.66 -4.30 -18.50
C GLU A 12 -21.54 -3.99 -17.00
N ARG A 13 -22.39 -4.58 -16.16
CA ARG A 13 -22.31 -4.45 -14.70
C ARG A 13 -21.05 -5.11 -14.14
N TYR A 14 -20.65 -6.26 -14.66
CA TYR A 14 -19.42 -6.95 -14.23
C TYR A 14 -18.15 -6.23 -14.66
N ARG A 15 -18.16 -5.63 -15.86
CA ARG A 15 -17.04 -4.80 -16.32
C ARG A 15 -16.77 -3.62 -15.39
N LYS A 16 -17.81 -3.00 -14.82
CA LYS A 16 -17.66 -1.93 -13.81
C LYS A 16 -16.94 -2.43 -12.54
N ILE A 17 -17.19 -3.66 -12.09
CA ILE A 17 -16.52 -4.24 -10.92
C ILE A 17 -15.02 -4.46 -11.18
N HIS A 18 -14.66 -4.90 -12.39
CA HIS A 18 -13.26 -5.04 -12.79
C HIS A 18 -12.53 -3.68 -12.79
N TYR A 19 -13.17 -2.62 -13.31
CA TYR A 19 -12.63 -1.26 -13.24
C TYR A 19 -12.44 -0.79 -11.80
N VAL A 20 -13.46 -0.96 -10.94
CA VAL A 20 -13.36 -0.62 -9.51
C VAL A 20 -12.20 -1.34 -8.85
N THR A 21 -11.99 -2.62 -9.17
CA THR A 21 -10.86 -3.40 -8.66
C THR A 21 -9.53 -2.80 -9.10
N GLY A 22 -9.35 -2.51 -10.39
CA GLY A 22 -8.12 -1.90 -10.90
C GLY A 22 -7.83 -0.54 -10.26
N PHE A 23 -8.85 0.30 -10.11
CA PHE A 23 -8.74 1.60 -9.44
C PHE A 23 -8.39 1.47 -7.97
N LEU A 24 -9.04 0.58 -7.22
CA LEU A 24 -8.73 0.35 -5.80
C LEU A 24 -7.29 -0.16 -5.62
N THR A 25 -6.85 -1.13 -6.44
CA THR A 25 -5.49 -1.66 -6.39
C THR A 25 -4.47 -0.58 -6.68
N LEU A 26 -4.68 0.21 -7.72
CA LEU A 26 -3.81 1.33 -8.09
C LEU A 26 -3.79 2.40 -6.98
N PHE A 27 -4.96 2.79 -6.48
CA PHE A 27 -5.09 3.80 -5.44
C PHE A 27 -4.37 3.38 -4.15
N TYR A 28 -4.53 2.13 -3.73
CA TYR A 28 -3.81 1.61 -2.56
C TYR A 28 -2.29 1.60 -2.77
N GLY A 29 -1.83 1.21 -3.97
CA GLY A 29 -0.42 1.31 -4.34
C GLY A 29 0.10 2.75 -4.25
N VAL A 30 -0.59 3.71 -4.87
CA VAL A 30 -0.20 5.13 -4.81
C VAL A 30 -0.21 5.66 -3.39
N TYR A 31 -1.22 5.31 -2.60
CA TYR A 31 -1.32 5.69 -1.19
C TYR A 31 -0.11 5.19 -0.37
N MET A 32 0.30 3.93 -0.59
CA MET A 32 1.50 3.37 0.03
C MET A 32 2.78 4.07 -0.43
N VAL A 33 2.90 4.44 -1.72
CA VAL A 33 4.06 5.22 -2.20
C VAL A 33 4.17 6.53 -1.41
N LEU A 34 3.05 7.25 -1.28
CA LEU A 34 3.02 8.52 -0.57
C LEU A 34 3.40 8.34 0.91
N ALA A 35 2.88 7.30 1.57
CA ALA A 35 3.22 7.01 2.96
C ALA A 35 4.70 6.65 3.17
N LEU A 36 5.33 5.99 2.20
CA LEU A 36 6.72 5.56 2.31
C LEU A 36 7.72 6.65 1.94
N VAL A 37 7.42 7.46 0.94
CA VAL A 37 8.38 8.39 0.30
C VAL A 37 8.25 9.82 0.81
N LEU A 38 7.05 10.30 1.15
CA LEU A 38 6.92 11.69 1.59
C LEU A 38 7.58 11.90 2.96
N PRO A 39 8.17 13.08 3.21
CA PRO A 39 8.66 13.43 4.54
C PRO A 39 7.47 13.60 5.49
N LEU A 40 7.45 12.82 6.57
CA LEU A 40 6.33 12.77 7.52
C LEU A 40 6.56 13.67 8.73
N TYR A 41 7.83 13.91 9.06
CA TYR A 41 8.23 14.76 10.16
C TYR A 41 9.37 15.69 9.75
N ARG A 42 9.36 16.88 10.34
CA ARG A 42 10.48 17.82 10.33
C ARG A 42 11.05 17.94 11.73
N VAL A 43 12.35 17.80 11.85
CA VAL A 43 13.09 18.03 13.10
C VAL A 43 13.75 19.41 13.00
N TYR A 44 13.68 20.20 14.07
CA TYR A 44 14.29 21.53 14.11
C TYR A 44 14.84 21.88 15.50
N GLY A 45 15.89 22.70 15.55
CA GLY A 45 16.61 23.07 16.76
C GLY A 45 18.08 22.68 16.65
N VAL A 46 18.59 21.98 17.66
CA VAL A 46 19.96 21.42 17.65
C VAL A 46 20.12 20.33 16.59
N LEU A 47 19.05 19.57 16.36
CA LEU A 47 18.90 18.70 15.19
C LEU A 47 18.06 19.42 14.13
N ASP A 48 18.46 19.30 12.87
CA ASP A 48 17.68 19.80 11.73
C ASP A 48 17.61 18.71 10.66
N GLY A 49 16.41 18.47 10.13
CA GLY A 49 16.21 17.40 9.18
C GLY A 49 14.77 17.03 8.86
N LEU A 50 14.64 16.04 7.98
CA LEU A 50 13.38 15.44 7.54
C LEU A 50 13.42 13.93 7.79
N VAL A 51 12.29 13.39 8.22
CA VAL A 51 12.09 11.96 8.45
C VAL A 51 10.92 11.49 7.61
N ALA A 52 11.18 10.59 6.66
CA ALA A 52 10.18 9.80 5.95
C ALA A 52 10.17 8.38 6.54
N PHE A 53 9.21 7.55 6.12
CA PHE A 53 9.15 6.17 6.61
C PHE A 53 10.27 5.29 6.03
N SER A 54 10.67 5.55 4.78
CA SER A 54 11.69 4.78 4.07
C SER A 54 13.11 5.37 4.13
N TYR A 55 13.27 6.62 4.57
CA TYR A 55 14.56 7.29 4.69
C TYR A 55 14.49 8.44 5.69
N TYR A 56 15.64 8.91 6.14
CA TYR A 56 15.74 10.15 6.90
C TYR A 56 17.00 10.92 6.51
N ARG A 57 16.97 12.22 6.77
CA ARG A 57 18.13 13.10 6.65
C ARG A 57 18.12 14.03 7.84
N VAL A 58 18.90 13.70 8.87
CA VAL A 58 19.01 14.46 10.10
C VAL A 58 20.46 14.89 10.31
N THR A 59 20.65 16.14 10.70
CA THR A 59 21.95 16.74 10.97
C THR A 59 22.00 17.31 12.38
N TYR A 60 23.14 17.15 13.05
CA TYR A 60 23.48 17.77 14.33
C TYR A 60 24.50 18.87 14.05
N TYR A 61 24.13 20.15 14.26
CA TYR A 61 24.96 21.31 13.91
C TYR A 61 25.59 21.24 12.50
N GLY A 62 24.82 20.78 11.50
CA GLY A 62 25.28 20.67 10.11
C GLY A 62 26.06 19.39 9.78
N THR A 63 26.38 18.54 10.76
CA THR A 63 26.97 17.21 10.52
C THR A 63 25.89 16.14 10.44
N PRO A 64 25.87 15.27 9.41
CA PRO A 64 24.89 14.20 9.30
C PRO A 64 25.10 13.18 10.42
N ILE A 65 23.99 12.77 11.05
CA ILE A 65 24.00 11.73 12.10
C ILE A 65 23.21 10.52 11.65
N THR A 66 23.60 9.35 12.14
CA THR A 66 22.85 8.11 11.99
C THR A 66 22.04 7.84 13.25
N VAL A 67 20.81 7.35 13.08
CA VAL A 67 19.91 6.98 14.17
C VAL A 67 19.48 5.54 13.94
N ASP A 68 20.00 4.63 14.77
CA ASP A 68 19.87 3.17 14.60
C ASP A 68 18.41 2.72 14.41
N GLU A 69 17.46 3.32 15.13
CA GLU A 69 16.05 2.98 15.02
C GLU A 69 15.43 3.44 13.69
N LEU A 70 15.85 4.58 13.16
CA LEU A 70 15.42 5.06 11.84
C LEU A 70 16.08 4.25 10.71
N ASP A 71 17.33 3.84 10.88
CA ASP A 71 18.01 2.94 9.95
C ASP A 71 17.26 1.60 9.87
N ARG A 72 16.93 0.99 11.02
CA ARG A 72 16.14 -0.26 11.07
C ARG A 72 14.79 -0.12 10.40
N THR A 73 14.09 0.99 10.64
CA THR A 73 12.78 1.25 10.01
C THR A 73 12.92 1.37 8.49
N SER A 74 13.96 2.06 8.02
CA SER A 74 14.25 2.23 6.59
C SER A 74 14.56 0.89 5.92
N TYR A 75 15.34 0.02 6.55
CA TYR A 75 15.60 -1.33 6.03
C TYR A 75 14.33 -2.20 5.99
N MET A 76 13.51 -2.12 7.03
CA MET A 76 12.24 -2.87 7.09
C MET A 76 11.16 -2.29 6.16
N ALA A 77 11.34 -1.08 5.65
CA ALA A 77 10.46 -0.50 4.63
C ALA A 77 10.72 -1.08 3.22
N ALA A 78 11.90 -1.68 2.95
CA ALA A 78 12.23 -2.17 1.62
C ALA A 78 11.24 -3.23 1.06
N PRO A 79 10.78 -4.23 1.83
CA PRO A 79 9.73 -5.14 1.38
C PRO A 79 8.39 -4.42 1.09
N LEU A 80 8.06 -3.38 1.86
CA LEU A 80 6.87 -2.58 1.63
C LEU A 80 6.97 -1.75 0.35
N VAL A 81 8.16 -1.22 0.02
CA VAL A 81 8.41 -0.54 -1.25
C VAL A 81 8.20 -1.49 -2.42
N LEU A 82 8.75 -2.71 -2.36
CA LEU A 82 8.56 -3.72 -3.41
C LEU A 82 7.07 -4.06 -3.60
N PHE A 83 6.36 -4.30 -2.49
CA PHE A 83 4.92 -4.57 -2.50
C PHE A 83 4.12 -3.40 -3.11
N THR A 84 4.51 -2.18 -2.77
CA THR A 84 3.87 -0.97 -3.27
C THR A 84 4.00 -0.85 -4.79
N VAL A 85 5.22 -1.04 -5.30
CA VAL A 85 5.49 -1.06 -6.74
C VAL A 85 4.65 -2.14 -7.42
N TYR A 86 4.62 -3.34 -6.86
CA TYR A 86 3.80 -4.44 -7.35
C TYR A 86 2.30 -4.07 -7.45
N MET A 87 1.74 -3.40 -6.43
CA MET A 87 0.33 -2.99 -6.45
C MET A 87 0.05 -1.94 -7.53
N VAL A 88 0.92 -0.94 -7.67
CA VAL A 88 0.79 0.08 -8.72
C VAL A 88 0.78 -0.55 -10.10
N PHE A 89 1.75 -1.44 -10.38
CA PHE A 89 1.85 -2.14 -11.66
C PHE A 89 0.64 -3.06 -11.91
N SER A 90 0.21 -3.82 -10.91
CA SER A 90 -0.94 -4.73 -11.04
C SER A 90 -2.23 -3.96 -11.33
N GLY A 91 -2.49 -2.87 -10.61
CA GLY A 91 -3.66 -2.02 -10.84
C GLY A 91 -3.64 -1.34 -12.21
N ALA A 92 -2.49 -0.78 -12.61
CA ALA A 92 -2.34 -0.16 -13.93
C ALA A 92 -2.53 -1.17 -15.07
N ASN A 93 -1.90 -2.35 -14.99
CA ASN A 93 -2.02 -3.38 -16.01
C ASN A 93 -3.45 -3.91 -16.13
N LEU A 94 -4.18 -4.07 -15.02
CA LEU A 94 -5.59 -4.46 -15.08
C LEU A 94 -6.44 -3.41 -15.79
N LEU A 95 -6.23 -2.13 -15.49
CA LEU A 95 -6.96 -1.04 -16.14
C LEU A 95 -6.65 -0.95 -17.64
N LEU A 96 -5.39 -1.11 -18.03
CA LEU A 96 -4.97 -1.12 -19.43
C LEU A 96 -5.61 -2.30 -20.19
N ALA A 97 -5.52 -3.52 -19.65
CA ALA A 97 -6.13 -4.70 -20.27
C ALA A 97 -7.66 -4.55 -20.44
N LEU A 98 -8.34 -3.90 -19.49
CA LEU A 98 -9.78 -3.61 -19.58
C LEU A 98 -10.12 -2.56 -20.65
N LEU A 99 -9.23 -1.60 -20.91
CA LEU A 99 -9.39 -0.58 -21.94
C LEU A 99 -9.13 -1.14 -23.34
N GLU A 100 -8.10 -1.99 -23.46
CA GLU A 100 -7.69 -2.63 -24.71
C GLU A 100 -8.58 -3.83 -25.08
N GLY A 101 -9.39 -4.32 -24.13
CA GLY A 101 -10.28 -5.46 -24.33
C GLY A 101 -9.55 -6.80 -24.39
N GLU A 102 -8.34 -6.86 -23.84
CA GLU A 102 -7.51 -8.07 -23.76
C GLU A 102 -8.03 -9.05 -22.69
N ASP A 103 -7.49 -10.28 -22.69
CA ASP A 103 -7.73 -11.22 -21.60
C ASP A 103 -7.08 -10.68 -20.31
N TYR A 104 -7.93 -10.32 -19.35
CA TYR A 104 -7.53 -9.75 -18.08
C TYR A 104 -7.47 -10.80 -16.93
N THR A 105 -7.55 -12.10 -17.24
CA THR A 105 -7.55 -13.19 -16.24
C THR A 105 -6.29 -13.17 -15.37
N THR A 106 -5.13 -12.96 -15.98
CA THR A 106 -3.84 -12.93 -15.27
C THR A 106 -3.74 -11.71 -14.36
N GLN A 107 -4.17 -10.55 -14.85
CA GLN A 107 -4.15 -9.26 -14.17
C GLN A 107 -5.10 -9.28 -12.96
N LEU A 108 -6.26 -9.92 -13.08
CA LEU A 108 -7.17 -10.16 -11.96
C LEU A 108 -6.53 -11.00 -10.85
N ARG A 109 -5.82 -12.08 -11.23
CA ARG A 109 -5.09 -12.91 -10.26
C ARG A 109 -4.00 -12.12 -9.56
N LEU A 110 -3.28 -11.26 -10.28
CA LEU A 110 -2.27 -10.36 -9.69
C LEU A 110 -2.90 -9.39 -8.69
N CYS A 111 -4.02 -8.74 -9.04
CA CYS A 111 -4.75 -7.88 -8.10
C CYS A 111 -5.23 -8.63 -6.86
N PHE A 112 -5.68 -9.89 -7.01
CA PHE A 112 -6.09 -10.74 -5.89
C PHE A 112 -4.92 -11.10 -4.98
N THR A 113 -3.80 -11.57 -5.54
CA THR A 113 -2.59 -11.86 -4.75
C THR A 113 -2.06 -10.60 -4.08
N GLY A 114 -2.14 -9.45 -4.75
CA GLY A 114 -1.80 -8.15 -4.17
C GLY A 114 -2.69 -7.74 -3.01
N GLY A 115 -4.00 -7.90 -3.13
CA GLY A 115 -4.93 -7.66 -2.02
C GLY A 115 -4.64 -8.56 -0.82
N LEU A 116 -4.31 -9.84 -1.06
CA LEU A 116 -3.99 -10.79 0.01
C LEU A 116 -2.69 -10.42 0.72
N VAL A 117 -1.62 -10.13 -0.04
CA VAL A 117 -0.35 -9.66 0.53
C VAL A 117 -0.55 -8.32 1.23
N GLY A 118 -1.38 -7.42 0.69
CA GLY A 118 -1.78 -6.17 1.32
C GLY A 118 -2.38 -6.37 2.70
N ALA A 119 -3.36 -7.26 2.82
CA ALA A 119 -4.01 -7.56 4.09
C ALA A 119 -3.00 -8.08 5.13
N VAL A 120 -2.09 -8.99 4.75
CA VAL A 120 -1.06 -9.50 5.66
C VAL A 120 -0.02 -8.43 6.01
N SER A 121 0.43 -7.67 5.00
CA SER A 121 1.43 -6.61 5.16
C SER A 121 0.92 -5.44 6.01
N SER A 122 -0.40 -5.23 6.08
CA SER A 122 -1.01 -4.19 6.93
C SER A 122 -0.70 -4.41 8.42
N ALA A 123 -0.61 -5.67 8.87
CA ALA A 123 -0.20 -6.02 10.23
C ALA A 123 1.29 -5.72 10.46
N VAL A 124 2.13 -6.01 9.46
CA VAL A 124 3.56 -5.68 9.50
C VAL A 124 3.76 -4.16 9.54
N PHE A 125 3.07 -3.42 8.69
CA PHE A 125 3.10 -1.95 8.68
C PHE A 125 2.68 -1.37 10.05
N LEU A 126 1.59 -1.88 10.63
CA LEU A 126 1.15 -1.47 11.97
C LEU A 126 2.23 -1.74 13.03
N GLY A 127 2.88 -2.90 13.01
CA GLY A 127 3.97 -3.24 13.92
C GLY A 127 5.17 -2.29 13.77
N LEU A 128 5.60 -2.03 12.52
CA LEU A 128 6.71 -1.12 12.23
C LEU A 128 6.41 0.31 12.68
N TYR A 129 5.21 0.81 12.36
CA TYR A 129 4.77 2.14 12.73
C TYR A 129 4.67 2.33 14.24
N SER A 130 3.97 1.43 14.93
CA SER A 130 3.67 1.56 16.36
C SER A 130 4.86 1.27 17.27
N TYR A 131 5.77 0.38 16.86
CA TYR A 131 6.87 -0.05 17.72
C TYR A 131 8.19 0.66 17.40
N PHE A 132 8.55 0.81 16.13
CA PHE A 132 9.85 1.35 15.73
C PHE A 132 9.75 2.82 15.37
N PHE A 133 8.91 3.16 14.39
CA PHE A 133 8.92 4.49 13.79
C PHE A 133 8.49 5.60 14.75
N THR A 134 7.38 5.42 15.46
CA THR A 134 6.89 6.43 16.42
C THR A 134 7.84 6.65 17.59
N ARG A 135 8.49 5.58 18.09
CA ARG A 135 9.50 5.68 19.15
C ARG A 135 10.77 6.38 18.66
N ALA A 136 11.24 6.05 17.47
CA ALA A 136 12.41 6.66 16.85
C ALA A 136 12.18 8.17 16.58
N VAL A 137 10.97 8.54 16.16
CA VAL A 137 10.63 9.94 15.95
C VAL A 137 10.49 10.67 17.29
N ALA A 138 9.92 10.03 18.31
CA ALA A 138 9.80 10.63 19.64
C ALA A 138 11.16 10.88 20.30
N SER A 139 12.16 10.00 20.09
CA SER A 139 13.50 10.17 20.67
C SER A 139 14.27 11.36 20.10
N LEU A 140 13.86 11.91 18.93
CA LEU A 140 14.45 13.11 18.35
C LEU A 140 13.99 14.40 19.04
N SER A 141 12.94 14.34 19.85
CA SER A 141 12.43 15.48 20.60
C SER A 141 13.00 15.47 22.02
N PHE A 142 14.03 16.28 22.28
CA PHE A 142 14.69 16.34 23.58
C PHE A 142 15.27 17.72 23.90
N SER A 143 15.54 17.96 25.18
CA SER A 143 16.27 19.14 25.67
C SER A 143 17.57 18.69 26.33
N LEU A 144 18.72 19.23 25.88
CA LEU A 144 20.03 18.98 26.48
C LEU A 144 20.30 20.01 27.58
N ASP A 145 19.53 19.90 28.66
CA ASP A 145 19.77 20.68 29.87
C ASP A 145 20.56 19.84 30.87
N HIS A 146 21.71 20.31 31.30
CA HIS A 146 22.54 19.65 32.31
C HIS A 146 22.76 20.58 33.50
N VAL A 147 22.42 20.10 34.70
CA VAL A 147 22.73 20.81 35.94
C VAL A 147 24.12 20.38 36.40
N THR A 148 25.04 21.34 36.46
CA THR A 148 26.40 21.15 36.94
C THR A 148 26.58 21.88 38.26
N SER A 149 27.66 21.60 38.99
CA SER A 149 28.05 22.35 40.19
C SER A 149 28.30 23.83 39.93
N ALA A 150 28.53 24.23 38.67
CA ALA A 150 28.73 25.62 38.24
C ALA A 150 27.43 26.32 37.77
N GLY A 151 26.28 25.63 37.77
CA GLY A 151 25.01 26.15 37.29
C GLY A 151 24.38 25.27 36.19
N ARG A 152 23.33 25.80 35.53
CA ARG A 152 22.59 25.11 34.47
C ARG A 152 23.22 25.37 33.10
N LEU A 153 23.68 24.33 32.44
CA LEU A 153 24.16 24.34 31.06
C LEU A 153 22.98 24.00 30.12
N ILE A 154 22.66 24.89 29.19
CA ILE A 154 21.62 24.69 28.18
C ILE A 154 22.33 24.55 26.83
N LEU A 155 22.43 23.32 26.33
CA LEU A 155 23.09 23.00 25.05
C LEU A 155 22.11 23.07 23.85
N GLY A 156 20.86 23.43 24.13
CA GLY A 156 19.77 23.58 23.17
C GLY A 156 18.78 22.43 23.22
N SER A 157 17.71 22.57 22.44
CA SER A 157 16.65 21.57 22.32
C SER A 157 16.37 21.24 20.86
N SER A 158 15.79 20.06 20.66
CA SER A 158 15.28 19.59 19.38
C SER A 158 13.80 19.32 19.54
N ASN A 159 13.01 19.78 18.57
CA ASN A 159 11.57 19.55 18.51
C ASN A 159 11.21 18.86 17.19
N VAL A 160 10.12 18.11 17.23
CA VAL A 160 9.61 17.39 16.07
C VAL A 160 8.24 17.95 15.70
N GLN A 161 8.11 18.39 14.45
CA GLN A 161 6.84 18.83 13.88
C GLN A 161 6.34 17.80 12.87
N GLN A 162 5.05 17.45 12.98
CA GLN A 162 4.38 16.57 12.02
C GLN A 162 3.90 17.39 10.81
N PHE A 163 4.06 16.86 9.61
CA PHE A 163 3.39 17.42 8.43
C PHE A 163 1.87 17.14 8.48
N PRO A 164 1.03 17.97 7.85
CA PRO A 164 -0.43 17.87 7.99
C PRO A 164 -1.02 16.57 7.44
N TYR A 165 -0.35 15.94 6.47
CA TYR A 165 -0.79 14.68 5.86
C TYR A 165 -0.33 13.43 6.63
N THR A 166 0.56 13.57 7.61
CA THR A 166 1.18 12.45 8.32
C THR A 166 0.16 11.60 9.08
N SER A 167 -0.80 12.25 9.72
CA SER A 167 -1.86 11.58 10.47
C SER A 167 -2.74 10.69 9.57
N LEU A 168 -2.95 11.10 8.32
CA LEU A 168 -3.69 10.31 7.34
C LEU A 168 -2.81 9.17 6.82
N LEU A 169 -1.63 9.49 6.27
CA LEU A 169 -0.76 8.52 5.58
C LEU A 169 -0.26 7.40 6.50
N LEU A 170 -0.07 7.67 7.78
CA LEU A 170 0.37 6.67 8.75
C LEU A 170 -0.78 6.02 9.53
N ASN A 171 -2.03 6.33 9.20
CA ASN A 171 -3.17 5.74 9.91
C ASN A 171 -3.31 4.24 9.59
N PRO A 172 -3.08 3.35 10.56
CA PRO A 172 -3.10 1.91 10.30
C PRO A 172 -4.49 1.40 9.93
N LEU A 173 -5.57 2.06 10.40
CA LEU A 173 -6.92 1.69 10.04
C LEU A 173 -7.19 1.98 8.56
N VAL A 174 -6.66 3.08 8.02
CA VAL A 174 -6.80 3.42 6.60
C VAL A 174 -6.08 2.38 5.75
N HIS A 175 -4.86 1.99 6.14
CA HIS A 175 -4.12 0.91 5.47
C HIS A 175 -4.89 -0.41 5.46
N LEU A 176 -5.44 -0.81 6.61
CA LEU A 176 -6.23 -2.04 6.73
C LEU A 176 -7.50 -1.99 5.88
N VAL A 177 -8.24 -0.87 5.92
CA VAL A 177 -9.48 -0.70 5.15
C VAL A 177 -9.21 -0.75 3.65
N LEU A 178 -8.15 -0.09 3.16
CA LEU A 178 -7.78 -0.13 1.75
C LEU A 178 -7.30 -1.53 1.32
N ALA A 179 -6.52 -2.21 2.15
CA ALA A 179 -6.09 -3.58 1.90
C ALA A 179 -7.28 -4.55 1.85
N LEU A 180 -8.24 -4.44 2.76
CA LEU A 180 -9.45 -5.25 2.76
C LEU A 180 -10.36 -4.91 1.57
N ALA A 181 -10.53 -3.63 1.23
CA ALA A 181 -11.32 -3.22 0.08
C ALA A 181 -10.74 -3.77 -1.24
N THR A 182 -9.42 -3.71 -1.41
CA THR A 182 -8.74 -4.29 -2.57
C THR A 182 -8.88 -5.80 -2.63
N LEU A 183 -8.71 -6.50 -1.50
CA LEU A 183 -8.90 -7.95 -1.42
C LEU A 183 -10.34 -8.37 -1.72
N LEU A 184 -11.34 -7.72 -1.11
CA LEU A 184 -12.75 -8.06 -1.32
C LEU A 184 -13.18 -7.78 -2.76
N SER A 185 -12.79 -6.62 -3.31
CA SER A 185 -13.08 -6.26 -4.70
C SER A 185 -12.46 -7.25 -5.68
N SER A 186 -11.18 -7.60 -5.49
CA SER A 186 -10.48 -8.55 -6.35
C SER A 186 -10.99 -9.98 -6.21
N THR A 187 -11.40 -10.40 -5.00
CA THR A 187 -12.05 -11.70 -4.77
C THR A 187 -13.37 -11.77 -5.53
N LEU A 188 -14.24 -10.77 -5.37
CA LEU A 188 -15.51 -10.70 -6.07
C LEU A 188 -15.31 -10.68 -7.59
N SER A 189 -14.37 -9.86 -8.06
CA SER A 189 -14.00 -9.73 -9.46
C SER A 189 -13.51 -11.06 -10.06
N THR A 190 -12.70 -11.80 -9.31
CA THR A 190 -12.19 -13.11 -9.75
C THR A 190 -13.31 -14.17 -9.76
N LEU A 191 -14.17 -14.21 -8.74
CA LEU A 191 -15.30 -15.14 -8.65
C LEU A 191 -16.33 -14.91 -9.76
N LEU A 192 -16.59 -13.65 -10.12
CA LEU A 192 -17.51 -13.33 -11.21
C LEU A 192 -16.93 -13.69 -12.57
N HIS A 193 -15.61 -13.54 -12.74
CA HIS A 193 -14.91 -13.94 -13.95
C HIS A 193 -14.87 -15.47 -14.11
N THR A 194 -14.61 -16.22 -13.02
CA THR A 194 -14.59 -17.69 -13.06
C THR A 194 -15.98 -18.32 -13.07
N GLY A 195 -16.96 -17.71 -12.39
CA GLY A 195 -18.35 -18.17 -12.33
C GLY A 195 -19.12 -18.08 -13.66
N TYR A 196 -18.65 -17.26 -14.60
CA TYR A 196 -19.17 -17.21 -15.99
C TYR A 196 -18.30 -17.99 -16.99
N GLY A 197 -17.19 -18.61 -16.56
CA GLY A 197 -16.15 -19.13 -17.44
C GLY A 197 -15.64 -20.54 -17.15
N TRP A 198 -16.25 -21.30 -16.24
CA TRP A 198 -15.86 -22.71 -16.00
C TRP A 198 -17.06 -23.60 -15.62
N PRO A 199 -17.20 -24.81 -16.20
CA PRO A 199 -16.20 -25.52 -17.00
C PRO A 199 -16.21 -25.08 -18.47
N PRO A 200 -15.13 -25.36 -19.23
CA PRO A 200 -15.22 -25.42 -20.69
C PRO A 200 -16.37 -26.37 -21.00
N LYS A 201 -17.19 -26.03 -22.00
CA LYS A 201 -18.07 -27.05 -22.57
C LYS A 201 -17.17 -28.22 -22.96
N PRO A 202 -17.24 -29.39 -22.31
CA PRO A 202 -16.64 -30.57 -22.91
C PRO A 202 -17.33 -30.70 -24.26
N HIS A 203 -16.53 -30.77 -25.31
CA HIS A 203 -16.96 -31.00 -26.68
C HIS A 203 -18.23 -31.87 -26.73
N GLU A 204 -19.37 -31.24 -26.99
CA GLU A 204 -20.46 -31.91 -27.67
C GLU A 204 -19.94 -32.22 -29.09
N ALA A 205 -20.09 -33.50 -29.47
CA ALA A 205 -19.59 -34.21 -30.66
C ALA A 205 -18.25 -34.92 -30.38
N GLU A 206 -18.21 -36.23 -30.12
CA GLU A 206 -18.92 -37.29 -30.83
C GLU A 206 -19.69 -38.25 -29.89
N GLY A 207 -20.86 -38.67 -30.37
CA GLY A 207 -21.88 -39.43 -29.65
C GLY A 207 -21.61 -40.94 -29.48
N PRO A 208 -22.66 -41.71 -29.14
CA PRO A 208 -22.57 -43.01 -28.49
C PRO A 208 -22.08 -44.11 -29.42
N GLY A 209 -21.36 -45.07 -28.87
CA GLY A 209 -20.86 -46.24 -29.59
C GLY A 209 -21.97 -47.05 -30.26
N HIS A 210 -21.64 -47.59 -31.43
CA HIS A 210 -22.20 -48.85 -31.89
C HIS A 210 -21.07 -49.84 -32.19
N ILE A 211 -21.10 -50.91 -31.41
CA ILE A 211 -20.50 -52.20 -31.71
C ILE A 211 -21.09 -52.70 -33.04
N ARG A 212 -20.24 -52.90 -34.04
CA ARG A 212 -20.17 -54.11 -34.89
C ARG A 212 -18.97 -54.03 -35.83
#